data_AF-A0A8J9UIL4-F1
#
_entry.id   AF-A0A8J9UIL4-F1
#
_cell.length_a   1.000
_cell.length_b   1.000
_cell.length_c   1.000
_cell.angle_alpha   90.00
_cell.angle_beta   90.00
_cell.angle_gamma   90.00
#
_symmetry.space_group_name_H-M   'P 1'
#
loop_
_entity.id
_entity.type
_entity.pdbx_description
1 polymer ?
#
loop_
_entity_poly.entity_id
_entity_poly.type
_entity_poly.pdbx_seq_one_letter_code
_entity_poly.pdbx_strand_id
1 'polypeptide(L)'
;MEVILKIKLNKQKECHTPTIKWYMLEKNECAEKIRERVVEKMIEMGDMKGREVNECWNEMAGCIRHAAKGILGKSKGKRDR
;
A
#
# COMPACT_ATOMS: atom_id res chain seq x y z
N MET A 1 -51.38 -17.23 13.73
CA MET A 1 -50.79 -15.93 13.37
C MET A 1 -49.35 -16.19 12.99
N GLU A 2 -49.00 -16.01 11.72
CA GLU A 2 -47.62 -16.16 11.24
C GLU A 2 -46.87 -14.86 11.45
N VAL A 3 -45.77 -14.90 12.22
CA VAL A 3 -44.90 -13.75 12.45
C VAL A 3 -43.76 -13.84 11.43
N ILE A 4 -43.88 -13.09 10.33
CA ILE A 4 -42.82 -13.01 9.32
C ILE A 4 -41.74 -12.04 9.81
N LEU A 5 -40.67 -12.59 10.37
CA LEU A 5 -39.48 -11.84 10.76
C LEU A 5 -38.71 -11.40 9.51
N LYS A 6 -38.91 -10.14 9.09
CA LYS A 6 -38.10 -9.51 8.03
C LYS A 6 -36.73 -9.13 8.57
N ILE A 7 -35.76 -10.03 8.45
CA ILE A 7 -34.36 -9.74 8.73
C ILE A 7 -33.86 -8.76 7.67
N LYS A 8 -33.68 -7.49 8.05
CA LYS A 8 -32.97 -6.51 7.21
C LYS A 8 -31.49 -6.89 7.22
N LEU A 9 -31.02 -7.51 6.13
CA LEU A 9 -29.59 -7.70 5.88
C LEU A 9 -28.94 -6.31 5.79
N ASN A 10 -28.27 -5.90 6.86
CA ASN A 10 -27.42 -4.72 6.82
C ASN A 10 -26.20 -5.08 5.98
N LYS A 11 -26.26 -4.80 4.66
CA LYS A 11 -25.11 -4.96 3.76
C LYS A 11 -23.98 -4.10 4.33
N GLN A 12 -23.02 -4.73 4.99
CA GLN A 12 -21.77 -4.07 5.36
C GLN A 12 -21.25 -3.42 4.09
N LYS A 13 -21.04 -2.10 4.12
CA LYS A 13 -20.37 -1.39 3.03
C LYS A 13 -19.03 -2.09 2.81
N GLU A 14 -18.83 -2.66 1.62
CA GLU A 14 -17.53 -3.15 1.19
C GLU A 14 -16.52 -2.01 1.39
N CYS A 15 -15.67 -2.16 2.41
CA CYS A 15 -14.60 -1.22 2.68
C CYS A 15 -13.45 -1.63 1.76
N HIS A 16 -13.38 -1.05 0.56
CA HIS A 16 -12.29 -1.33 -0.36
C HIS A 16 -10.94 -0.97 0.26
N THR A 17 -9.95 -1.82 -0.01
CA THR A 17 -8.58 -1.66 0.48
C THR A 17 -8.04 -0.29 0.05
N PRO A 18 -7.57 0.55 0.99
CA PRO A 18 -7.09 1.88 0.64
C PRO A 18 -5.92 1.80 -0.36
N THR A 19 -6.05 2.43 -1.52
CA THR A 19 -5.01 2.46 -2.54
C THR A 19 -3.99 3.57 -2.26
N ILE A 20 -2.71 3.29 -2.51
CA ILE A 20 -1.64 4.29 -2.41
C ILE A 20 -1.83 5.32 -3.53
N LYS A 21 -1.64 6.60 -3.22
CA LYS A 21 -1.79 7.70 -4.18
C LYS A 21 -0.56 7.83 -5.09
N TRP A 22 -0.31 6.83 -5.94
CA TRP A 22 0.87 6.79 -6.82
C TRP A 22 1.03 8.02 -7.71
N TYR A 23 -0.07 8.67 -8.11
CA TYR A 23 -0.06 9.93 -8.87
C TYR A 23 0.71 11.07 -8.18
N MET A 24 0.92 11.01 -6.85
CA MET A 24 1.71 12.00 -6.12
C MET A 24 3.20 11.96 -6.48
N LEU A 25 3.69 10.89 -7.13
CA LEU A 25 5.07 10.80 -7.63
C LEU A 25 5.37 11.84 -8.71
N GLU A 26 4.37 12.41 -9.37
CA GLU A 26 4.54 13.52 -10.30
C GLU A 26 5.07 14.80 -9.60
N LYS A 27 4.94 14.87 -8.26
CA LYS A 27 5.53 15.95 -7.46
C LYS A 27 6.96 15.59 -7.08
N ASN A 28 7.91 16.41 -7.54
CA ASN A 28 9.34 16.23 -7.24
C ASN A 28 9.61 16.00 -5.74
N GLU A 29 9.01 16.77 -4.84
CA GLU A 29 9.20 16.58 -3.39
C GLU A 29 8.81 15.18 -2.89
N CYS A 30 7.76 14.59 -3.46
CA CYS A 30 7.30 13.25 -3.09
C CYS A 30 8.20 12.17 -3.70
N ALA A 31 8.64 12.37 -4.94
CA ALA A 31 9.58 11.48 -5.62
C ALA A 31 10.95 11.46 -4.90
N GLU A 32 11.48 12.61 -4.52
CA GLU A 32 12.75 12.75 -3.80
C GLU A 32 12.71 12.00 -2.46
N LYS A 33 11.65 12.20 -1.67
CA LYS A 33 11.49 11.49 -0.38
C LYS A 33 11.38 9.98 -0.53
N ILE A 34 10.72 9.51 -1.59
CA ILE A 34 10.66 8.07 -1.88
C ILE A 34 12.02 7.55 -2.30
N ARG A 35 12.72 8.28 -3.18
CA ARG A 35 14.05 7.93 -3.65
C ARG A 35 15.03 7.80 -2.50
N GLU A 36 15.05 8.77 -1.59
CA GLU A 36 15.89 8.74 -0.37
C GLU A 36 15.67 7.45 0.43
N ARG A 37 14.40 7.10 0.72
CA ARG A 37 14.07 5.89 1.47
C ARG A 37 14.49 4.60 0.76
N VAL A 38 14.35 4.55 -0.56
CA VAL A 38 14.74 3.38 -1.35
C VAL A 38 16.26 3.24 -1.39
N VAL A 39 16.99 4.35 -1.56
CA VAL A 39 18.46 4.35 -1.58
C VAL A 39 19.03 3.97 -0.21
N GLU A 40 18.49 4.53 0.88
CA GLU A 40 18.82 4.10 2.25
C GLU A 40 18.68 2.58 2.39
N LYS A 41 17.55 2.02 1.94
CA LYS A 41 17.31 0.59 2.01
C LYS A 41 18.25 -0.23 1.12
N MET A 42 18.62 0.26 -0.06
CA MET A 42 19.61 -0.39 -0.91
C MET A 42 20.98 -0.46 -0.24
N ILE A 43 21.39 0.59 0.47
CA ILE A 43 22.65 0.65 1.21
C ILE A 43 22.61 -0.33 2.39
N GLU A 44 21.52 -0.37 3.16
CA GLU A 44 21.32 -1.37 4.23
C GLU A 44 21.44 -2.81 3.71
N MET A 45 20.99 -3.04 2.48
CA MET A 45 21.06 -4.32 1.79
C MET A 45 22.33 -4.49 0.96
N GLY A 46 23.38 -3.70 1.21
CA GLY A 46 24.63 -3.74 0.45
C GLY A 46 25.40 -5.06 0.56
N ASP A 47 25.16 -5.84 1.62
CA ASP A 47 25.72 -7.19 1.77
C ASP A 47 24.60 -8.24 1.92
N MET A 48 24.22 -8.81 0.78
CA MET A 48 23.16 -9.82 0.65
C MET A 48 23.73 -11.20 0.35
N LYS A 49 25.01 -11.44 0.68
CA LYS A 49 25.64 -12.73 0.46
C LYS A 49 24.86 -13.82 1.18
N GLY A 50 24.40 -14.83 0.43
CA GLY A 50 23.67 -15.97 0.97
C GLY A 50 22.14 -15.79 1.08
N ARG A 51 21.57 -14.65 0.68
CA ARG A 51 20.12 -14.49 0.51
C ARG A 51 19.65 -14.80 -0.91
N GLU A 52 18.46 -15.38 -1.02
CA GLU A 52 17.86 -15.62 -2.33
C GLU A 52 17.38 -14.32 -2.98
N VAL A 53 17.51 -14.21 -4.30
CA VAL A 53 17.08 -13.04 -5.07
C VAL A 53 15.62 -12.66 -4.79
N ASN A 54 14.75 -13.65 -4.59
CA ASN A 54 13.34 -13.43 -4.28
C ASN A 54 13.13 -12.79 -2.90
N GLU A 55 13.89 -13.21 -1.89
CA GLU A 55 13.82 -12.61 -0.55
C GLU A 55 14.26 -11.15 -0.59
N CYS A 56 15.37 -10.89 -1.30
CA CYS A 56 15.90 -9.56 -1.52
C CYS A 56 14.87 -8.64 -2.20
N TRP A 57 14.21 -9.15 -3.24
CA TRP A 57 13.19 -8.40 -3.96
C TRP A 57 11.94 -8.16 -3.11
N ASN A 58 11.50 -9.16 -2.35
CA ASN A 58 10.34 -9.04 -1.46
C ASN A 58 10.57 -7.99 -0.37
N GLU A 59 11.76 -7.96 0.21
CA GLU A 59 12.16 -6.96 1.21
C GLU A 59 12.17 -5.55 0.62
N MET A 60 12.80 -5.38 -0.55
CA MET A 60 12.82 -4.11 -1.28
C MET A 60 11.40 -3.63 -1.62
N ALA A 61 10.59 -4.50 -2.23
CA ALA A 61 9.23 -4.16 -2.61
C ALA A 61 8.37 -3.82 -1.39
N GLY A 62 8.62 -4.47 -0.24
CA GLY A 62 8.03 -4.14 1.05
C GLY A 62 8.36 -2.72 1.49
N CYS A 63 9.66 -2.36 1.45
CA CYS A 63 10.14 -1.02 1.76
C CYS A 63 9.47 0.05 0.88
N ILE A 64 9.46 -0.15 -0.44
CA ILE A 64 8.84 0.78 -1.40
C ILE A 64 7.36 1.00 -1.08
N ARG A 65 6.60 -0.08 -0.85
CA ARG A 65 5.17 0.01 -0.50
C ARG A 65 4.95 0.74 0.82
N HIS A 66 5.81 0.50 1.82
CA HIS A 66 5.69 1.17 3.11
C HIS A 66 6.03 2.67 3.01
N ALA A 67 7.13 3.01 2.34
CA ALA A 67 7.53 4.39 2.12
C ALA A 67 6.44 5.15 1.33
N ALA A 68 5.95 4.56 0.25
CA ALA A 68 4.89 5.15 -0.56
C ALA A 68 3.58 5.36 0.23
N LYS A 69 3.20 4.42 1.10
CA LYS A 69 2.04 4.56 1.99
C LYS A 69 2.21 5.73 2.98
N GLY A 70 3.41 5.95 3.50
CA GLY A 70 3.70 7.04 4.44
C GLY A 70 3.77 8.41 3.75
N ILE A 71 4.42 8.48 2.59
CA ILE A 71 4.71 9.75 1.90
C ILE A 71 3.53 10.19 1.02
N LEU A 72 2.98 9.28 0.21
CA LEU A 72 1.90 9.60 -0.72
C LEU A 72 0.52 9.54 -0.04
N GLY A 73 0.43 8.82 1.07
CA GLY A 73 -0.82 8.56 1.76
C GLY A 73 -1.73 7.60 0.99
N LYS A 74 -2.96 7.47 1.51
CA LYS A 74 -3.98 6.54 1.00
C LYS A 74 -5.19 7.29 0.48
N SER A 75 -5.79 6.79 -0.60
CA SER A 75 -7.11 7.22 -1.03
C SER A 75 -8.18 6.33 -0.39
N LYS A 76 -9.33 6.91 -0.03
CA LYS A 76 -10.53 6.13 0.27
C LYS A 76 -11.01 5.61 -1.08
N GLY A 77 -11.01 4.30 -1.30
CA GLY A 77 -11.45 3.71 -2.57
C GLY A 77 -12.80 4.29 -3.02
N LYS A 78 -12.93 4.66 -4.29
CA LYS A 78 -14.21 5.12 -4.86
C LYS A 78 -15.12 3.90 -5.03
N ARG A 79 -16.43 4.11 -4.86
CA ARG A 79 -17.44 3.14 -5.32
C ARG A 79 -17.41 3.16 -6.84
N ASP A 80 -17.12 2.01 -7.45
CA ASP A 80 -17.37 1.81 -8.87
C ASP A 80 -18.87 2.02 -9.12
N ARG A 81 -19.19 2.83 -10.13
CA ARG A 81 -20.55 3.27 -10.46
C ARG A 81 -21.03 2.53 -11.70
#